data_AF-E2BC39-F1
#
_entry.id   AF-E2BC39-F1
#
_cell.length_a   1.000
_cell.length_b   1.000
_cell.length_c   1.000
_cell.angle_alpha   90.00
_cell.angle_beta   90.00
_cell.angle_gamma   90.00
#
_symmetry.space_group_name_H-M   'P 1'
#
loop_
_entity.id
_entity.type
_entity.pdbx_description
1 polymer ?
#
loop_
_entity_poly.entity_id
_entity_poly.type
_entity_poly.pdbx_seq_one_letter_code
_entity_poly.pdbx_strand_id
1 'polypeptide(L)' 'TPDVAPSDLFRSIAHGLVDQHFWSYEEVRNWIDSWIASKDNQFFQRGIRTLPERWEKVVASDG' A
#
# COMPACT_ATOMS: atom_id res chain seq x y z
N THR A 1 13.31 1.46 -9.54
CA THR A 1 13.46 0.61 -8.33
C THR A 1 12.15 0.63 -7.56
N PRO A 2 11.56 -0.52 -7.21
CA PRO A 2 10.29 -0.58 -6.49
C PRO A 2 10.39 -0.11 -5.02
N ASP A 3 11.56 0.39 -4.60
CA ASP A 3 11.83 0.95 -3.27
C ASP A 3 11.29 2.36 -3.03
N VAL A 4 10.77 3.02 -4.07
CA VAL A 4 10.29 4.42 -3.99
C VAL A 4 8.75 4.48 -3.90
N ALA A 5 8.09 3.40 -3.49
CA ALA A 5 6.67 3.49 -3.14
C ALA A 5 6.57 4.22 -1.79
N PRO A 6 5.84 5.35 -1.69
CA PRO A 6 5.77 6.13 -0.45
C PRO A 6 5.31 5.28 0.73
N SER A 7 4.49 4.25 0.53
CA SER A 7 4.00 3.38 1.59
C SER A 7 3.92 1.92 1.16
N ASP A 8 4.24 1.00 2.08
CA ASP A 8 3.95 -0.43 1.94
C ASP A 8 2.46 -0.72 1.68
N LEU A 9 1.59 0.24 1.98
CA LEU A 9 0.17 0.20 1.70
C LEU A 9 -0.11 -0.10 0.21
N PHE A 10 0.46 0.71 -0.70
CA PHE A 10 0.23 0.55 -2.14
C PHE A 10 0.83 -0.74 -2.68
N ARG A 11 1.97 -1.15 -2.13
CA ARG A 11 2.59 -2.45 -2.45
C ARG A 11 1.67 -3.60 -2.02
N SER A 12 1.12 -3.53 -0.82
CA SER A 12 0.21 -4.55 -0.29
C SER A 12 -1.13 -4.61 -1.02
N ILE A 13 -1.65 -3.46 -1.46
CA ILE A 13 -2.81 -3.37 -2.35
C ILE A 13 -2.47 -4.02 -3.70
N ALA A 14 -1.36 -3.65 -4.33
CA ALA A 14 -0.93 -4.22 -5.60
C ALA A 14 -0.79 -5.75 -5.51
N HIS A 15 -0.20 -6.29 -4.45
CA HIS A 15 -0.12 -7.73 -4.21
C HIS A 15 -1.50 -8.39 -4.09
N GLY A 16 -2.46 -7.74 -3.43
CA GLY A 16 -3.83 -8.26 -3.33
C GLY A 16 -4.60 -8.24 -4.65
N LEU A 17 -4.20 -7.37 -5.59
CA LEU A 17 -4.84 -7.19 -6.89
C LEU A 17 -4.32 -8.14 -7.98
N VAL A 18 -3.14 -8.77 -7.81
CA VAL A 18 -2.46 -9.55 -8.86
C VAL A 18 -3.35 -10.64 -9.48
N ASP A 19 -4.20 -11.29 -8.68
CA ASP A 19 -5.04 -12.41 -9.13
C ASP A 19 -6.53 -12.04 -9.25
N GLN A 20 -6.88 -10.76 -9.12
CA GLN A 20 -8.27 -10.32 -9.15
C GLN A 20 -8.69 -9.82 -10.53
N HIS A 21 -9.85 -10.29 -11.00
CA HIS A 21 -10.50 -9.79 -12.20
C HIS A 21 -11.79 -9.09 -11.80
N PHE A 22 -11.91 -7.82 -12.18
CA PHE A 22 -13.08 -6.99 -11.90
C PHE A 22 -13.81 -6.66 -13.20
N TRP A 23 -15.14 -6.76 -13.18
CA TRP A 23 -16.00 -6.46 -14.32
C TRP A 23 -16.74 -5.12 -14.18
N SER A 24 -16.67 -4.50 -13.00
CA SER A 24 -17.28 -3.20 -12.74
C SER A 24 -16.47 -2.36 -11.75
N TYR A 25 -16.70 -1.04 -11.79
CA TYR A 25 -16.17 -0.11 -10.80
C TYR A 25 -16.66 -0.44 -9.38
N GLU A 26 -17.90 -0.93 -9.25
CA GLU A 26 -18.49 -1.27 -7.97
C GLU A 26 -17.77 -2.47 -7.32
N GLU A 27 -17.38 -3.48 -8.11
CA GLU A 27 -16.57 -4.60 -7.62
C GLU A 27 -15.20 -4.16 -7.13
N VAL A 28 -14.53 -3.25 -7.86
CA VAL A 28 -13.26 -2.67 -7.43
C VAL A 28 -13.43 -1.94 -6.09
N ARG A 29 -14.49 -1.12 -5.97
CA ARG A 29 -14.76 -0.37 -4.75
C ARG A 29 -15.03 -1.30 -3.57
N ASN A 30 -15.88 -2.30 -3.74
CA ASN A 30 -16.21 -3.28 -2.70
C ASN A 30 -15.00 -4.09 -2.26
N TRP A 31 -14.12 -4.46 -3.20
CA TRP A 31 -12.87 -5.14 -2.88
C TRP A 31 -11.93 -4.26 -2.06
N ILE A 32 -11.75 -2.99 -2.45
CA ILE A 32 -10.92 -2.03 -1.70
C ILE A 32 -11.48 -1.83 -0.29
N ASP A 33 -12.80 -1.62 -0.16
CA ASP A 33 -13.44 -1.41 1.15
C ASP A 33 -13.27 -2.65 2.05
N SER A 34 -13.45 -3.86 1.49
CA SER A 34 -13.24 -5.12 2.22
C SER A 34 -11.78 -5.32 2.60
N TRP A 35 -10.85 -4.99 1.70
CA TRP A 35 -9.41 -5.10 1.95
C TRP A 35 -8.99 -4.16 3.09
N ILE A 36 -9.45 -2.90 3.09
CA ILE A 36 -9.16 -1.92 4.14
C ILE A 36 -9.74 -2.40 5.48
N ALA A 37 -11.00 -2.87 5.48
CA ALA A 37 -11.65 -3.39 6.68
C ALA A 37 -10.98 -4.66 7.25
N SER A 38 -10.27 -5.43 6.41
CA SER A 38 -9.52 -6.62 6.85
C SER A 38 -8.22 -6.32 7.59
N LYS A 39 -7.71 -5.07 7.52
CA LYS A 39 -6.44 -4.69 8.16
C LYS A 39 -6.66 -4.19 9.56
N ASP A 40 -5.76 -4.56 10.47
CA ASP A 40 -5.78 -4.07 11.84
C ASP A 40 -5.11 -2.69 11.96
N ASN A 41 -5.35 -2.00 13.07
CA ASN A 41 -4.80 -0.67 13.30
C ASN A 41 -3.26 -0.64 13.31
N GLN A 42 -2.58 -1.73 13.73
CA GLN A 42 -1.11 -1.75 13.70
C GLN A 42 -0.58 -1.80 12.28
N PHE A 43 -1.29 -2.39 11.33
CA PHE A 43 -0.88 -2.40 9.92
C PHE A 43 -0.70 -0.96 9.40
N PHE A 44 -1.69 -0.10 9.63
CA PHE A 44 -1.62 1.32 9.23
C PHE A 44 -0.58 2.10 10.05
N GLN A 45 -0.49 1.86 11.36
CA GLN A 45 0.51 2.51 12.21
C GLN A 45 1.94 2.18 11.78
N ARG A 46 2.22 0.92 11.43
CA ARG A 46 3.53 0.49 10.92
C ARG A 46 3.85 1.17 9.59
N GLY A 47 2.88 1.17 8.66
CA GLY A 47 3.04 1.83 7.36
C GLY A 47 3.31 3.34 7.47
N ILE A 48 2.74 4.01 8.47
CA ILE A 48 2.99 5.45 8.72
C ILE A 48 4.32 5.66 9.46
N ARG A 49 4.64 4.82 10.46
CA ARG A 49 5.88 4.96 11.25
C ARG A 49 7.15 4.74 10.45
N THR A 50 7.11 3.95 9.38
CA THR A 50 8.28 3.68 8.52
C THR A 50 8.48 4.72 7.42
N LEU A 51 7.54 5.68 7.25
CA LEU A 51 7.67 6.77 6.28
C LEU A 51 8.93 7.63 6.47
N PRO A 52 9.28 8.09 7.70
CA PRO A 52 10.44 8.94 7.91
C PRO A 52 11.76 8.26 7.51
N GLU A 53 11.94 6.99 7.91
CA GLU A 53 13.13 6.20 7.57
C GLU A 53 13.28 6.00 6.05
N ARG A 54 12.17 5.93 5.32
CA ARG A 54 12.16 5.79 3.86
C ARG A 54 12.47 7.09 3.15
N TRP A 55 11.89 8.20 3.62
CA TRP A 55 12.23 9.51 3.08
C TRP A 55 13.70 9.85 3.30
N GLU A 56 14.25 9.50 4.46
CA GLU A 56 15.68 9.65 4.74
C GLU A 56 16.54 8.85 3.76
N LYS A 57 16.16 7.60 3.45
CA LYS A 57 16.84 6.80 2.42
C LYS A 57 16.74 7.41 1.03
N VAL A 58 15.56 7.91 0.61
CA VAL A 58 15.38 8.54 -0.70
C VAL A 58 16.25 9.79 -0.82
N VAL A 59 16.26 10.63 0.21
CA VAL A 59 17.11 11.83 0.29
C VAL A 59 18.60 11.48 0.25
N ALA A 60 19.01 10.42 0.96
CA ALA A 60 20.40 9.95 0.97
C ALA A 60 20.83 9.25 -0.33
N SER A 61 19.90 8.90 -1.20
CA SER A 61 20.17 8.21 -2.48
C SER A 61 20.20 9.16 -3.69
N ASP A 62 20.21 10.48 -3.48
CA ASP A 62 20.08 11.52 -4.53
C ASP A 62 18.82 11.42 -5.41
N GLY A 63 17.78 10.69 -4.95
CA GLY A 63 16.53 10.48 -5.67
C GLY A 63 16.46 9.16 -6.45
#